data_AF-N6WD29-F1
#
_entry.id   AF-N6WD29-F1
#
_cell.length_a   1.000
_cell.length_b   1.000
_cell.length_c   1.000
_cell.angle_alpha   90.00
_cell.angle_beta   90.00
_cell.angle_gamma   90.00
#
_symmetry.space_group_name_H-M   'P 1'
#
loop_
_entity.id
_entity.type
_entity.pdbx_description
1 polymer ?
#
loop_
_entity_poly.entity_id
_entity_poly.type
_entity_poly.pdbx_seq_one_letter_code
_entity_poly.pdbx_strand_id
1 'polypeptide(L)'
;MMVIPADLPASLAPLAWMLGTWKGWGMHSGFDEAEDFAVIEEITGTICGEQMLLTTSIYRGVPKADVQIDPVWDAATGLANIARGDLIFEESMYVSVLPGSGVLPKPGEYVPREFTATSATTNALGVLWAGVGVGPRVQMVSDAIARGAGAQEVEHLGRMYGLVAGELMWTQERTLTSSEAEVEMSGRLMRVAQATTESGETVEGIDTEAEGGLGE
;
A
#
# COMPACT_ATOMS: atom_id res chain seq x y z
N MET A 1 15.74 -14.94 8.36
CA MET A 1 14.67 -15.11 9.36
C MET A 1 14.26 -13.72 9.81
N MET A 2 13.02 -13.29 9.53
CA MET A 2 12.48 -12.01 10.03
C MET A 2 12.62 -11.95 11.56
N VAL A 3 13.34 -10.96 12.07
CA VAL A 3 13.40 -10.67 13.51
C VAL A 3 12.32 -9.64 13.79
N ILE A 4 11.28 -10.06 14.51
CA ILE A 4 10.24 -9.13 14.99
C ILE A 4 10.80 -8.45 16.25
N PRO A 5 10.90 -7.11 16.27
CA PRO A 5 11.32 -6.37 17.46
C PRO A 5 10.46 -6.72 18.67
N ALA A 6 11.06 -6.76 19.86
CA ALA A 6 10.38 -7.21 21.07
C ALA A 6 9.23 -6.27 21.48
N ASP A 7 9.31 -5.01 21.08
CA ASP A 7 8.31 -3.97 21.33
C ASP A 7 7.43 -3.65 20.11
N LEU A 8 7.45 -4.47 19.05
CA LEU A 8 6.40 -4.41 18.03
C LEU A 8 5.08 -4.85 18.68
N PRO A 9 3.99 -4.05 18.58
CA PRO A 9 2.68 -4.50 19.04
C PRO A 9 2.29 -5.81 18.37
N ALA A 10 2.01 -6.84 19.19
CA ALA A 10 1.73 -8.19 18.69
C ALA A 10 0.51 -8.24 17.74
N SER A 11 -0.41 -7.28 17.91
CA SER A 11 -1.56 -7.03 17.04
C SER A 11 -1.14 -6.72 15.59
N LEU A 12 -0.01 -6.01 15.40
CA LEU A 12 0.47 -5.58 14.09
C LEU A 12 1.34 -6.62 13.37
N ALA A 13 1.80 -7.67 14.07
CA ALA A 13 2.66 -8.71 13.48
C ALA A 13 2.15 -9.26 12.12
N PRO A 14 0.83 -9.49 11.90
CA PRO A 14 0.33 -9.97 10.61
C PRO A 14 0.51 -9.00 9.43
N LEU A 15 0.60 -7.70 9.71
CA LEU A 15 0.75 -6.64 8.71
C LEU A 15 2.12 -5.96 8.79
N ALA A 16 3.03 -6.48 9.61
CA ALA A 16 4.34 -5.87 9.85
C ALA A 16 5.17 -5.70 8.57
N TRP A 17 4.95 -6.53 7.56
CA TRP A 17 5.60 -6.40 6.26
C TRP A 17 5.27 -5.08 5.56
N MET A 18 4.13 -4.43 5.85
CA MET A 18 3.74 -3.14 5.27
C MET A 18 4.41 -1.94 5.96
N LEU A 19 4.94 -2.09 7.17
CA LEU A 19 5.63 -1.02 7.91
C LEU A 19 6.88 -0.58 7.18
N GLY A 20 7.24 0.70 7.26
CA GLY A 20 8.38 1.32 6.57
C GLY A 20 7.95 2.25 5.44
N THR A 21 8.91 2.85 4.76
CA THR A 21 8.65 3.71 3.60
C THR A 21 8.92 2.95 2.32
N TRP A 22 7.93 2.98 1.45
CA TRP A 22 7.92 2.41 0.11
C TRP A 22 7.84 3.54 -0.90
N LYS A 23 8.64 3.46 -1.95
CA LYS A 23 8.58 4.39 -3.08
C LYS A 23 8.58 3.64 -4.39
N GLY A 24 7.83 4.15 -5.34
CA GLY A 24 7.76 3.53 -6.65
C GLY A 24 6.95 4.33 -7.63
N TRP A 25 6.44 3.60 -8.61
CA TRP A 25 5.68 4.17 -9.70
C TRP A 25 4.51 3.26 -10.05
N GLY A 26 3.56 3.82 -10.77
CA GLY A 26 2.38 3.12 -11.21
C GLY A 26 1.75 3.79 -12.42
N MET A 27 0.56 3.32 -12.76
CA MET A 27 -0.29 3.87 -13.80
C MET A 27 -1.63 4.24 -13.19
N HIS A 28 -2.10 5.44 -13.51
CA HIS A 28 -3.48 5.87 -13.33
C HIS A 28 -4.21 5.65 -14.65
N SER A 29 -5.31 4.91 -14.62
CA SER A 29 -6.15 4.70 -15.80
C SER A 29 -7.02 5.93 -16.04
N GLY A 30 -6.92 6.48 -17.24
CA GLY A 30 -7.75 7.59 -17.64
C GLY A 30 -9.21 7.12 -17.79
N PHE A 31 -10.11 7.71 -17.01
CA PHE A 31 -11.54 7.51 -17.19
C PHE A 31 -12.13 8.64 -18.05
N ASP A 32 -13.21 8.34 -18.77
CA ASP A 32 -14.01 9.33 -19.52
C ASP A 32 -13.18 10.11 -20.57
N GLU A 33 -12.53 9.36 -21.48
CA GLU A 33 -11.66 9.86 -22.58
C GLU A 33 -10.33 10.51 -22.14
N ALA A 34 -10.02 10.53 -20.84
CA ALA A 34 -8.69 10.90 -20.37
C ALA A 34 -7.64 9.85 -20.77
N GLU A 35 -6.42 10.29 -21.08
CA GLU A 35 -5.31 9.38 -21.34
C GLU A 35 -4.73 8.83 -20.04
N ASP A 36 -4.32 7.56 -20.06
CA ASP A 36 -3.53 6.94 -19.00
C ASP A 36 -2.25 7.75 -18.75
N PHE A 37 -1.86 7.86 -17.48
CA PHE A 37 -0.63 8.55 -17.13
C PHE A 37 0.10 7.84 -15.99
N ALA A 38 1.44 7.94 -16.03
CA ALA A 38 2.26 7.42 -14.95
C ALA A 38 2.08 8.23 -13.67
N VAL A 39 2.28 7.57 -12.54
CA VAL A 39 2.27 8.19 -11.21
C VAL A 39 3.52 7.81 -10.43
N ILE A 40 3.94 8.70 -9.53
CA ILE A 40 4.97 8.43 -8.53
C ILE A 40 4.31 8.37 -7.17
N GLU A 41 4.70 7.38 -6.38
CA GLU A 41 4.00 7.04 -5.16
C GLU A 41 4.95 6.85 -3.99
N GLU A 42 4.46 7.26 -2.82
CA GLU A 42 5.12 7.04 -1.55
C GLU A 42 4.08 6.52 -0.55
N ILE A 43 4.34 5.34 0.02
CA ILE A 43 3.53 4.75 1.09
C ILE A 43 4.43 4.63 2.32
N THR A 44 3.99 5.17 3.46
CA THR A 44 4.71 5.03 4.72
C THR A 44 3.80 4.39 5.76
N GLY A 45 4.19 3.20 6.24
CA GLY A 45 3.57 2.51 7.36
C GLY A 45 4.34 2.78 8.66
N THR A 46 3.69 3.35 9.65
CA THR A 46 4.27 3.66 10.97
C THR A 46 3.44 3.05 12.09
N ILE A 47 4.08 2.79 13.23
CA ILE A 47 3.41 2.29 14.43
C ILE A 47 2.76 3.48 15.14
N CYS A 48 1.47 3.37 15.44
CA CYS A 48 0.69 4.37 16.18
C CYS A 48 -0.11 3.66 17.29
N GLY A 49 0.52 3.47 18.45
CA GLY A 49 -0.04 2.62 19.50
C GLY A 49 -0.21 1.18 19.00
N GLU A 50 -1.42 0.63 19.12
CA GLU A 50 -1.78 -0.71 18.62
C GLU A 50 -2.22 -0.72 17.14
N GLN A 51 -2.15 0.44 16.47
CA GLN A 51 -2.55 0.60 15.07
C GLN A 51 -1.34 0.84 14.18
N MET A 52 -1.51 0.58 12.89
CA MET A 52 -0.59 1.08 11.87
C MET A 52 -1.20 2.35 11.26
N LEU A 53 -0.45 3.45 11.26
CA LEU A 53 -0.75 4.62 10.44
C LEU A 53 -0.07 4.43 9.08
N LEU A 54 -0.89 4.26 8.05
CA LEU A 54 -0.47 4.19 6.66
C LEU A 54 -0.76 5.53 5.99
N THR A 55 0.28 6.23 5.54
CA THR A 55 0.14 7.46 4.75
C THR A 55 0.52 7.17 3.30
N THR A 56 -0.34 7.54 2.36
CA THR A 56 -0.11 7.38 0.93
C THR A 56 -0.10 8.75 0.29
N SER A 57 0.93 9.07 -0.48
CA SER A 57 0.98 10.23 -1.36
C SER A 57 1.25 9.80 -2.79
N ILE A 58 0.42 10.28 -3.71
CA ILE A 58 0.50 9.97 -5.13
C ILE A 58 0.67 11.28 -5.90
N TYR A 59 1.62 11.27 -6.82
CA TYR A 59 2.00 12.39 -7.66
C TYR A 59 1.86 12.03 -9.12
N ARG A 60 1.60 13.02 -9.97
CA ARG A 60 1.72 12.87 -11.42
C ARG A 60 3.16 12.49 -11.76
N GLY A 61 3.33 11.45 -12.55
CA GLY A 61 4.61 11.05 -13.13
C GLY A 61 4.92 11.86 -14.38
N VAL A 62 6.17 12.31 -14.51
CA VAL A 62 6.69 13.03 -15.67
C VAL A 62 7.83 12.21 -16.27
N PRO A 63 7.57 11.39 -17.31
CA PRO A 63 8.61 10.62 -17.98
C PRO A 63 9.70 11.54 -18.54
N LYS A 64 10.95 11.10 -18.51
CA LYS A 64 12.03 11.78 -19.23
C LYS A 64 11.71 11.88 -20.73
N ALA A 65 12.24 12.91 -21.38
CA ALA A 65 12.12 13.05 -22.82
C ALA A 65 12.62 11.79 -23.54
N ASP A 66 11.88 11.39 -24.58
CA ASP A 66 12.17 10.23 -25.43
C ASP A 66 12.16 8.86 -24.73
N VAL A 67 11.71 8.80 -23.47
CA VAL A 67 11.54 7.54 -22.75
C VAL A 67 10.11 7.06 -22.89
N GLN A 68 9.94 5.91 -23.54
CA GLN A 68 8.68 5.17 -23.54
C GLN A 68 8.62 4.29 -22.29
N ILE A 69 7.52 4.41 -21.53
CA ILE A 69 7.30 3.58 -20.34
C ILE A 69 7.11 2.13 -20.76
N ASP A 70 7.82 1.23 -20.08
CA ASP A 70 7.57 -0.20 -20.13
C ASP A 70 6.83 -0.62 -18.84
N PRO A 71 5.60 -1.16 -18.94
CA PRO A 71 4.82 -1.65 -17.79
C PRO A 71 5.54 -2.68 -16.92
N VAL A 72 6.59 -3.35 -17.42
CA VAL A 72 7.31 -4.38 -16.65
C VAL A 72 8.50 -3.86 -15.84
N TRP A 73 8.85 -2.57 -15.94
CA TRP A 73 9.95 -2.00 -15.15
C TRP A 73 9.75 -2.21 -13.67
N ASP A 74 10.82 -2.57 -12.97
CA ASP A 74 10.85 -2.56 -11.51
C ASP A 74 10.70 -1.13 -10.94
N ALA A 75 10.49 -1.05 -9.63
CA ALA A 75 10.28 0.23 -8.96
C ALA A 75 11.49 1.16 -9.14
N ALA A 76 12.71 0.61 -9.05
CA ALA A 76 13.94 1.37 -9.21
C ALA A 76 14.09 1.97 -10.62
N THR A 77 13.82 1.19 -11.66
CA THR A 77 13.90 1.62 -13.06
C THR A 77 12.84 2.66 -13.37
N GLY A 78 11.61 2.49 -12.87
CA GLY A 78 10.57 3.51 -13.04
C GLY A 78 10.92 4.82 -12.34
N LEU A 79 11.37 4.78 -11.08
CA LEU A 79 11.83 5.96 -10.34
C LEU A 79 13.02 6.66 -11.02
N ALA A 80 13.90 5.91 -11.68
CA ALA A 80 15.02 6.48 -12.41
C ALA A 80 14.59 7.23 -13.68
N ASN A 81 13.42 6.91 -14.25
CA ASN A 81 12.97 7.41 -15.55
C ASN A 81 11.72 8.29 -15.51
N ILE A 82 11.00 8.30 -14.39
CA ILE A 82 9.77 9.08 -14.19
C ILE A 82 10.01 10.05 -13.04
N ALA A 83 10.03 11.34 -13.33
CA ALA A 83 10.16 12.37 -12.32
C ALA A 83 8.82 12.59 -11.60
N ARG A 84 8.90 13.00 -10.32
CA ARG A 84 7.74 13.43 -9.53
C ARG A 84 7.28 14.81 -9.99
N GLY A 85 6.02 14.90 -10.40
CA GLY A 85 5.31 16.14 -10.69
C GLY A 85 4.36 16.56 -9.56
N ASP A 86 3.21 17.12 -9.93
CA ASP A 86 2.22 17.65 -9.00
C ASP A 86 1.59 16.56 -8.14
N LEU A 87 1.23 16.92 -6.90
CA LEU A 87 0.48 16.04 -6.01
C LEU A 87 -0.96 15.86 -6.53
N ILE A 88 -1.41 14.61 -6.64
CA ILE A 88 -2.75 14.27 -7.12
C ILE A 88 -3.66 13.72 -6.01
N PHE A 89 -3.10 13.01 -5.05
CA PHE A 89 -3.87 12.35 -4.00
C PHE A 89 -3.00 12.13 -2.77
N GLU A 90 -3.57 12.38 -1.58
CA GLU A 90 -2.99 11.88 -0.33
C GLU A 90 -4.08 11.28 0.55
N GLU A 91 -3.67 10.35 1.38
CA GLU A 91 -4.50 9.69 2.36
C GLU A 91 -3.72 9.37 3.63
N SER A 92 -4.39 9.51 4.77
CA SER A 92 -3.96 8.92 6.04
C SER A 92 -4.97 7.87 6.47
N MET A 93 -4.49 6.67 6.80
CA MET A 93 -5.30 5.52 7.16
C MET A 93 -4.78 4.89 8.45
N TYR A 94 -5.66 4.77 9.45
CA TYR A 94 -5.36 4.01 10.67
C TYR A 94 -5.90 2.60 10.53
N VAL A 95 -5.03 1.61 10.60
CA VAL A 95 -5.34 0.18 10.44
C VAL A 95 -5.30 -0.51 11.79
N SER A 96 -6.37 -1.22 12.13
CA SER A 96 -6.53 -2.02 13.35
C SER A 96 -6.71 -3.49 13.00
N VAL A 97 -5.74 -4.33 13.34
CA VAL A 97 -5.86 -5.78 13.16
C VAL A 97 -6.80 -6.35 14.22
N LEU A 98 -7.78 -7.15 13.81
CA LEU A 98 -8.71 -7.78 14.74
C LEU A 98 -8.02 -8.92 15.51
N PRO A 99 -8.46 -9.20 16.76
CA PRO A 99 -7.92 -10.33 17.53
C PRO A 99 -8.07 -11.63 16.74
N GLY A 100 -6.96 -12.33 16.50
CA GLY A 100 -7.03 -13.66 15.91
C GLY A 100 -7.04 -14.77 16.94
N SER A 101 -6.83 -16.01 16.47
CA SER A 101 -6.97 -17.23 17.28
C SER A 101 -5.97 -17.37 18.46
N GLY A 102 -4.96 -16.50 18.55
CA GLY A 102 -3.86 -16.62 19.52
C GLY A 102 -2.86 -17.74 19.19
N VAL A 103 -3.04 -18.46 18.08
CA VAL A 103 -2.15 -19.53 17.63
C VAL A 103 -1.28 -19.03 16.48
N LEU A 104 0.04 -19.21 16.60
CA LEU A 104 0.98 -18.95 15.51
C LEU A 104 0.86 -20.09 14.48
N PRO A 105 0.68 -19.78 13.18
CA PRO A 105 0.74 -20.79 12.14
C PRO A 105 2.14 -21.40 12.05
N LYS A 106 2.24 -22.61 11.48
CA LYS A 106 3.55 -23.22 11.24
C LYS A 106 4.35 -22.37 10.24
N PRO A 107 5.69 -22.46 10.23
CA PRO A 107 6.49 -21.81 9.20
C PRO A 107 5.99 -22.13 7.79
N GLY A 108 5.76 -21.11 6.97
CA GLY A 108 5.22 -21.23 5.61
C GLY A 108 3.69 -21.35 5.51
N GLU A 109 2.98 -21.45 6.64
CA GLU A 109 1.52 -21.40 6.68
C GLU A 109 1.05 -19.98 7.03
N TYR A 110 -0.04 -19.55 6.38
CA TYR A 110 -0.67 -18.26 6.65
C TYR A 110 -2.13 -18.47 7.06
N VAL A 111 -2.53 -17.82 8.15
CA VAL A 111 -3.92 -17.81 8.62
C VAL A 111 -4.51 -16.45 8.28
N PRO A 112 -5.73 -16.39 7.73
CA PRO A 112 -6.42 -15.13 7.48
C PRO A 112 -6.50 -14.27 8.74
N ARG A 113 -6.20 -12.98 8.58
CA ARG A 113 -6.31 -11.97 9.65
C ARG A 113 -7.16 -10.81 9.17
N GLU A 114 -8.32 -10.69 9.80
CA GLU A 114 -9.22 -9.57 9.57
C GLU A 114 -8.65 -8.30 10.20
N PHE A 115 -8.91 -7.17 9.57
CA PHE A 115 -8.60 -5.85 10.08
C PHE A 115 -9.67 -4.86 9.64
N THR A 116 -9.77 -3.76 10.38
CA THR A 116 -10.54 -2.59 9.95
C THR A 116 -9.59 -1.43 9.74
N ALA A 117 -10.00 -0.46 8.92
CA ALA A 117 -9.26 0.78 8.80
C ALA A 117 -10.19 1.98 8.68
N THR A 118 -9.73 3.15 9.12
CA THR A 118 -10.42 4.42 8.87
C THR A 118 -9.47 5.36 8.19
N SER A 119 -9.89 5.96 7.09
CA SER A 119 -9.05 6.89 6.33
C SER A 119 -9.72 8.22 6.01
N ALA A 120 -8.89 9.21 5.76
CA ALA A 120 -9.27 10.53 5.26
C ALA A 120 -8.37 10.92 4.09
N THR A 121 -8.96 11.48 3.04
CA THR A 121 -8.29 11.73 1.76
C THR A 121 -8.38 13.20 1.33
N THR A 122 -7.45 13.63 0.48
CA THR A 122 -7.47 14.98 -0.10
C THR A 122 -8.57 15.22 -1.13
N ASN A 123 -9.18 14.16 -1.67
CA ASN A 123 -10.38 14.24 -2.52
C ASN A 123 -11.69 14.26 -1.71
N ALA A 124 -11.63 14.61 -0.43
CA ALA A 124 -12.75 14.81 0.47
C ALA A 124 -13.61 13.55 0.72
N LEU A 125 -12.96 12.41 0.86
CA LEU A 125 -13.57 11.17 1.34
C LEU A 125 -13.10 10.85 2.76
N GLY A 126 -14.04 10.39 3.58
CA GLY A 126 -13.76 9.66 4.81
C GLY A 126 -14.27 8.23 4.65
N VAL A 127 -13.42 7.22 4.86
CA VAL A 127 -13.76 5.84 4.50
C VAL A 127 -13.53 4.90 5.68
N LEU A 128 -14.52 4.08 5.98
CA LEU A 128 -14.38 2.90 6.82
C LEU A 128 -14.11 1.70 5.91
N TRP A 129 -13.07 0.94 6.23
CA TRP A 129 -12.65 -0.22 5.46
C TRP A 129 -12.75 -1.50 6.28
N ALA A 130 -13.10 -2.58 5.60
CA ALA A 130 -12.96 -3.95 6.08
C ALA A 130 -11.96 -4.68 5.20
N GLY A 131 -11.03 -5.41 5.81
CA GLY A 131 -10.00 -6.12 5.06
C GLY A 131 -9.53 -7.41 5.70
N VAL A 132 -8.84 -8.20 4.90
CA VAL A 132 -8.26 -9.49 5.28
C VAL A 132 -6.85 -9.59 4.74
N GLY A 133 -5.90 -9.91 5.61
CA GLY A 133 -4.53 -10.28 5.28
C GLY A 133 -4.34 -11.79 5.25
N VAL A 134 -3.63 -12.32 4.25
CA VAL A 134 -3.18 -13.72 4.18
C VAL A 134 -1.73 -13.74 3.72
N GLY A 135 -0.80 -13.90 4.66
CA GLY A 135 0.63 -13.77 4.39
C GLY A 135 0.98 -12.36 3.91
N PRO A 136 1.86 -12.20 2.92
CA PRO A 136 2.25 -10.90 2.43
C PRO A 136 1.26 -10.35 1.38
N ARG A 137 -0.04 -10.56 1.61
CA ARG A 137 -1.12 -10.07 0.76
C ARG A 137 -2.25 -9.56 1.63
N VAL A 138 -2.81 -8.43 1.25
CA VAL A 138 -3.96 -7.80 1.87
C VAL A 138 -4.98 -7.46 0.79
N GLN A 139 -6.25 -7.69 1.08
CA GLN A 139 -7.37 -7.15 0.32
C GLN A 139 -8.30 -6.41 1.28
N MET A 140 -8.82 -5.27 0.84
CA MET A 140 -9.77 -4.47 1.61
C MET A 140 -10.77 -3.77 0.71
N VAL A 141 -11.94 -3.51 1.27
CA VAL A 141 -13.05 -2.84 0.61
C VAL A 141 -13.70 -1.81 1.54
N SER A 142 -14.32 -0.79 0.95
CA SER A 142 -15.09 0.19 1.72
C SER A 142 -16.35 -0.45 2.30
N ASP A 143 -16.50 -0.34 3.61
CA ASP A 143 -17.72 -0.69 4.35
C ASP A 143 -18.66 0.53 4.47
N ALA A 144 -18.08 1.73 4.60
CA ALA A 144 -18.81 2.99 4.53
C ALA A 144 -17.96 4.11 3.90
N ILE A 145 -18.59 4.98 3.12
CA ILE A 145 -17.98 6.15 2.51
C ILE A 145 -18.77 7.40 2.91
N ALA A 146 -18.12 8.35 3.56
CA ALA A 146 -18.61 9.70 3.79
C ALA A 146 -17.94 10.65 2.79
N ARG A 147 -18.74 11.51 2.14
CA ARG A 147 -18.27 12.40 1.06
C ARG A 147 -18.48 13.87 1.42
N GLY A 148 -17.49 14.70 1.10
CA GLY A 148 -17.66 16.15 1.05
C GLY A 148 -18.60 16.56 -0.09
N ALA A 149 -19.19 17.75 0.02
CA ALA A 149 -20.23 18.21 -0.92
C ALA A 149 -19.79 18.30 -2.40
N GLY A 150 -18.49 18.50 -2.66
CA GLY A 150 -17.92 18.55 -4.01
C GLY A 150 -17.16 17.28 -4.41
N ALA A 151 -17.16 16.24 -3.58
CA ALA A 151 -16.47 14.99 -3.89
C ALA A 151 -17.26 14.18 -4.92
N GLN A 152 -16.54 13.48 -5.81
CA GLN A 152 -17.13 12.57 -6.77
C GLN A 152 -18.01 11.52 -6.09
N GLU A 153 -19.11 11.14 -6.73
CA GLU A 153 -19.98 10.08 -6.24
C GLU A 153 -19.35 8.72 -6.48
N VAL A 154 -18.81 8.15 -5.41
CA VAL A 154 -18.21 6.82 -5.38
C VAL A 154 -19.11 5.91 -4.54
N GLU A 155 -19.46 4.74 -5.07
CA GLU A 155 -20.29 3.74 -4.41
C GLU A 155 -19.44 2.70 -3.66
N HIS A 156 -18.29 2.36 -4.22
CA HIS A 156 -17.40 1.34 -3.65
C HIS A 156 -15.94 1.68 -3.93
N LEU A 157 -15.07 1.35 -2.98
CA LEU A 157 -13.62 1.37 -3.14
C LEU A 157 -13.06 0.00 -2.76
N GLY A 158 -12.11 -0.48 -3.54
CA GLY A 158 -11.38 -1.71 -3.26
C GLY A 158 -9.88 -1.49 -3.39
N ARG A 159 -9.11 -2.20 -2.56
CA ARG A 159 -7.65 -2.21 -2.67
C ARG A 159 -7.07 -3.58 -2.44
N MET A 160 -5.99 -3.86 -3.16
CA MET A 160 -5.13 -5.00 -2.92
C MET A 160 -3.70 -4.52 -2.72
N TYR A 161 -3.01 -5.09 -1.74
CA TYR A 161 -1.56 -4.97 -1.57
C TYR A 161 -0.96 -6.37 -1.57
N GLY A 162 0.21 -6.54 -2.15
CA GLY A 162 0.93 -7.81 -2.14
C GLY A 162 2.43 -7.61 -2.27
N LEU A 163 3.22 -8.34 -1.50
CA LEU A 163 4.67 -8.34 -1.67
C LEU A 163 5.08 -9.41 -2.68
N VAL A 164 5.74 -8.99 -3.76
CA VAL A 164 6.19 -9.86 -4.85
C VAL A 164 7.63 -9.51 -5.18
N ALA A 165 8.53 -10.49 -5.10
CA ALA A 165 9.96 -10.31 -5.38
C ALA A 165 10.61 -9.10 -4.64
N GLY A 166 10.18 -8.86 -3.39
CA GLY A 166 10.69 -7.75 -2.57
C GLY A 166 10.02 -6.40 -2.81
N GLU A 167 9.10 -6.29 -3.76
CA GLU A 167 8.35 -5.07 -4.04
C GLU A 167 6.90 -5.15 -3.58
N LEU A 168 6.40 -4.04 -3.05
CA LEU A 168 4.99 -3.87 -2.72
C LEU A 168 4.24 -3.53 -4.01
N MET A 169 3.50 -4.51 -4.52
CA MET A 169 2.56 -4.37 -5.61
C MET A 169 1.19 -3.99 -5.05
N TRP A 170 0.45 -3.13 -5.73
CA TRP A 170 -0.89 -2.78 -5.28
C TRP A 170 -1.83 -2.37 -6.41
N THR A 171 -3.13 -2.43 -6.13
CA THR A 171 -4.19 -1.94 -7.00
C THR A 171 -5.22 -1.16 -6.17
N GLN A 172 -5.80 -0.12 -6.77
CA GLN A 172 -7.02 0.53 -6.29
C GLN A 172 -8.07 0.48 -7.37
N GLU A 173 -9.23 -0.02 -6.98
CA GLU A 173 -10.44 -0.06 -7.78
C GLU A 173 -11.50 0.85 -7.16
N ARG A 174 -12.38 1.34 -8.02
CA ARG A 174 -13.54 2.12 -7.61
C ARG A 174 -14.76 1.74 -8.43
N THR A 175 -15.93 1.92 -7.84
CA THR A 175 -17.22 1.86 -8.53
C THR A 175 -17.89 3.22 -8.41
N LEU A 176 -18.26 3.79 -9.55
CA LEU A 176 -19.04 5.02 -9.63
C LEU A 176 -20.53 4.70 -9.75
N THR A 177 -21.38 5.69 -9.46
CA THR A 177 -22.82 5.54 -9.60
C THR A 177 -23.21 5.08 -11.01
N SER A 178 -23.87 3.92 -11.10
CA SER A 178 -24.28 3.29 -12.36
C SER A 178 -23.15 2.82 -13.28
N SER A 179 -21.94 2.60 -12.75
CA SER A 179 -20.79 2.03 -13.46
C SER A 179 -20.35 0.70 -12.84
N GLU A 180 -19.58 -0.10 -13.57
CA GLU A 180 -18.94 -1.30 -13.01
C GLU A 180 -17.70 -0.94 -12.17
N ALA A 181 -17.17 -1.91 -11.42
CA ALA A 181 -15.91 -1.74 -10.71
C ALA A 181 -14.74 -1.71 -11.71
N GLU A 182 -13.91 -0.69 -11.62
CA GLU A 182 -12.77 -0.50 -12.51
C GLU A 182 -11.49 -0.25 -11.70
N VAL A 183 -10.38 -0.81 -12.16
CA VAL A 183 -9.05 -0.53 -11.59
C VAL A 183 -8.63 0.86 -12.04
N GLU A 184 -8.61 1.80 -11.10
CA GLU A 184 -8.19 3.19 -11.31
C GLU A 184 -6.68 3.33 -11.27
N MET A 185 -6.03 2.61 -10.36
CA MET A 185 -4.59 2.71 -10.18
C MET A 185 -3.97 1.36 -9.91
N SER A 186 -2.75 1.18 -10.39
CA SER A 186 -1.89 0.09 -9.97
C SER A 186 -0.45 0.55 -9.95
N GLY A 187 0.33 0.00 -9.04
CA GLY A 187 1.72 0.40 -8.87
C GLY A 187 2.58 -0.66 -8.23
N ARG A 188 3.88 -0.39 -8.23
CA ARG A 188 4.91 -1.22 -7.61
C ARG A 188 5.96 -0.36 -6.94
N LEU A 189 6.28 -0.71 -5.70
CA LEU A 189 7.13 0.10 -4.83
C LEU A 189 8.23 -0.75 -4.23
N MET A 190 9.44 -0.21 -4.23
CA MET A 190 10.56 -0.75 -3.46
C MET A 190 10.58 -0.11 -2.08
N ARG A 191 11.03 -0.87 -1.08
CA ARG A 191 11.29 -0.32 0.24
C ARG A 191 12.51 0.59 0.19
N VAL A 192 12.40 1.79 0.75
CA VAL A 192 13.49 2.78 0.83
C VAL A 192 13.87 3.15 2.26
N ALA A 193 13.03 2.82 3.24
CA ALA A 193 13.36 2.92 4.65
C ALA A 193 12.60 1.85 5.46
N GLN A 194 13.26 1.28 6.46
CA GLN A 194 12.62 0.41 7.44
C GLN A 194 11.85 1.26 8.46
N ALA A 195 10.80 0.69 9.06
CA ALA A 195 10.18 1.30 10.23
C ALA A 195 11.03 1.04 11.48
N THR A 196 10.84 1.89 12.49
CA THR A 196 11.41 1.72 13.82
C THR A 196 10.32 1.62 14.86
N THR A 197 10.54 0.82 15.90
CA THR A 197 9.67 0.76 17.07
C THR A 197 9.89 1.96 18.01
N GLU A 198 9.13 2.03 19.11
CA GLU A 198 9.27 3.10 20.10
C GLU A 198 10.66 3.10 20.75
N SER A 199 11.26 1.92 20.97
CA SER A 199 12.63 1.78 21.46
C SER A 199 13.71 2.11 20.43
N GLY A 200 13.33 2.30 19.15
CA GLY A 200 14.24 2.54 18.04
C GLY A 200 14.79 1.27 17.38
N GLU A 201 14.29 0.09 17.75
CA GLU A 201 14.62 -1.16 17.06
C GLU A 201 14.06 -1.14 15.63
N THR A 202 14.85 -1.61 14.67
CA THR A 202 14.44 -1.68 13.27
C THR A 202 13.48 -2.85 13.06
N VAL A 203 12.34 -2.60 12.43
CA VAL A 203 11.42 -3.64 11.99
C VAL A 203 11.94 -4.19 10.65
N GLU A 204 12.60 -5.34 10.68
CA GLU A 204 13.12 -5.98 9.49
C GLU A 204 11.97 -6.46 8.58
N GLY A 205 11.92 -5.94 7.35
CA GLY A 205 10.97 -6.40 6.33
C GLY A 205 11.29 -7.81 5.83
N ILE A 206 10.26 -8.58 5.45
CA ILE A 206 10.42 -9.93 4.87
C ILE A 206 11.13 -9.91 3.49
N ASP A 207 11.25 -8.76 2.87
CA ASP A 207 11.96 -8.48 1.62
C ASP A 207 13.50 -8.45 1.75
N THR A 208 14.03 -8.32 2.97
CA THR A 208 15.48 -8.19 3.22
C THR A 208 16.29 -9.46 2.95
N GLU A 209 15.65 -10.63 2.83
CA GLU A 209 16.36 -11.91 2.63
C GLU A 209 16.90 -12.12 1.20
N ALA A 210 16.57 -11.25 0.24
CA ALA A 210 17.03 -11.39 -1.14
C ALA A 210 18.53 -11.10 -1.36
N GLU A 211 19.20 -10.39 -0.44
CA GLU A 211 20.62 -10.02 -0.62
C GLU A 211 21.64 -11.04 -0.03
N GLY A 212 21.19 -12.07 0.70
CA GLY A 212 22.10 -12.97 1.45
C GLY A 212 22.48 -14.31 0.78
N GLY A 213 21.94 -14.62 -0.40
CA GLY A 213 21.91 -16.00 -0.92
C GLY A 213 22.91 -16.39 -2.02
N LEU A 214 23.79 -15.49 -2.49
CA LEU A 214 24.71 -15.76 -3.60
C LEU A 214 26.19 -15.67 -3.18
N GLY A 215 26.55 -16.40 -2.13
CA GLY A 215 27.93 -16.47 -1.66
C GLY A 215 28.27 -17.82 -1.04
N GLU A 216 28.27 -18.88 -1.85
CA GLU A 216 29.20 -20.02 -1.74
C GLU A 216 29.58 -20.54 -3.14
#